data_AF-A0A8H3D048-F1
#
_entry.id   AF-A0A8H3D048-F1
#
_cell.length_a   1.000
_cell.length_b   1.000
_cell.length_c   1.000
_cell.angle_alpha   90.00
_cell.angle_beta   90.00
_cell.angle_gamma   90.00
#
_symmetry.space_group_name_H-M   'P 1'
#
loop_
_entity.id
_entity.type
_entity.pdbx_description
1 polymer ?
#
loop_
_entity_poly.entity_id
_entity_poly.type
_entity_poly.pdbx_seq_one_letter_code
_entity_poly.pdbx_strand_id
1 'polypeptide(L)'
;MCRFNSGFFFRHELLKQYDYYWRIEPDVTFFCDLHDDPFLFMQDNKKVYGFTIALYEFPETIWTLWNATREFIQMYPKYVPKDNALAFLSDDGGQTYNNCHFWSNFEIGDLNFWRSEAYTKYFDFLDSKGGFYYERWGDAPVHSIAAALFAKKDQIHFFENIGYRHTVFEHCPTGRIHAQNKCWCDEANTFDNPDNDPYSCLYRYNALWGPGTNRPKWDP
;
A
#
# COMPACT_ATOMS: atom_id res chain seq x y z
N MET A 1 -16.51 8.28 2.84
CA MET A 1 -15.78 7.03 3.12
C MET A 1 -14.28 7.25 3.00
N CYS A 2 -13.74 7.63 1.82
CA CYS A 2 -12.29 7.82 1.61
C CYS A 2 -11.61 8.65 2.71
N ARG A 3 -12.10 9.87 2.97
CA ARG A 3 -11.60 10.74 4.04
C ARG A 3 -11.55 10.08 5.43
N PHE A 4 -12.53 9.24 5.77
CA PHE A 4 -12.57 8.53 7.06
C PHE A 4 -11.41 7.53 7.17
N ASN A 5 -11.20 6.73 6.13
CA ASN A 5 -10.10 5.78 6.07
C ASN A 5 -8.74 6.48 5.98
N SER A 6 -8.65 7.66 5.33
CA SER A 6 -7.41 8.44 5.27
C SER A 6 -6.99 9.12 6.57
N GLY A 7 -7.87 9.29 7.56
CA GLY A 7 -7.55 10.22 8.66
C GLY A 7 -8.13 9.90 10.03
N PHE A 8 -9.13 9.02 10.11
CA PHE A 8 -9.93 8.89 11.32
C PHE A 8 -10.03 7.47 11.86
N PHE A 9 -10.03 6.43 11.02
CA PHE A 9 -10.24 5.05 11.51
C PHE A 9 -9.24 4.67 12.60
N PHE A 10 -7.94 4.92 12.40
CA PHE A 10 -6.86 4.62 13.35
C PHE A 10 -6.90 5.44 14.65
N ARG A 11 -7.75 6.48 14.70
CA ARG A 11 -8.01 7.33 15.87
C ARG A 11 -9.24 6.86 16.66
N HIS A 12 -10.02 5.92 16.14
CA HIS A 12 -11.23 5.42 16.78
C HIS A 12 -10.90 4.77 18.14
N GLU A 13 -11.77 4.98 19.13
CA GLU A 13 -11.52 4.54 20.52
C GLU A 13 -11.26 3.03 20.62
N LEU A 14 -12.01 2.23 19.87
CA LEU A 14 -11.85 0.77 19.81
C LEU A 14 -10.49 0.32 19.25
N LEU A 15 -9.77 1.19 18.53
CA LEU A 15 -8.45 0.86 17.99
C LEU A 15 -7.29 1.37 18.87
N LYS A 16 -7.55 2.14 19.92
CA LYS A 16 -6.49 2.73 20.77
C LYS A 16 -5.58 1.70 21.44
N GLN A 17 -6.11 0.52 21.74
CA GLN A 17 -5.39 -0.56 22.43
C GLN A 17 -4.60 -1.47 21.49
N TYR A 18 -4.63 -1.23 20.18
CA TYR A 18 -3.95 -2.05 19.19
C TYR A 18 -2.84 -1.27 18.48
N ASP A 19 -1.79 -2.00 18.12
CA ASP A 19 -0.68 -1.51 17.30
C ASP A 19 -0.83 -1.88 15.82
N TYR A 20 -1.52 -2.99 15.50
CA TYR A 20 -1.74 -3.43 14.12
C TYR A 20 -3.23 -3.58 13.81
N TYR A 21 -3.56 -3.44 12.53
CA TYR A 21 -4.89 -3.76 11.99
C TYR A 21 -4.74 -4.55 10.70
N TRP A 22 -5.75 -5.36 10.39
CA TRP A 22 -5.96 -5.94 9.07
C TRP A 22 -7.33 -5.46 8.56
N ARG A 23 -7.35 -4.68 7.49
CA ARG A 23 -8.59 -4.23 6.84
C ARG A 23 -9.20 -5.36 6.03
N ILE A 24 -10.49 -5.60 6.28
CA ILE A 24 -11.32 -6.58 5.58
C ILE A 24 -12.57 -5.86 5.07
N GLU A 25 -12.81 -5.93 3.76
CA GLU A 25 -14.01 -5.41 3.11
C GLU A 25 -15.02 -6.56 2.85
N PRO A 26 -16.31 -6.24 2.60
CA PRO A 26 -17.26 -7.20 2.07
C PRO A 26 -16.83 -7.76 0.69
N ASP A 27 -17.38 -8.92 0.33
CA ASP A 27 -17.20 -9.54 -0.99
C ASP A 27 -15.73 -9.83 -1.39
N VAL A 28 -14.88 -10.09 -0.39
CA VAL A 28 -13.50 -10.56 -0.59
C VAL A 28 -13.39 -12.08 -0.59
N THR A 29 -12.36 -12.61 -1.22
CA THR A 29 -12.03 -14.05 -1.19
C THR A 29 -10.57 -14.23 -0.75
N PHE A 30 -10.34 -15.13 0.19
CA PHE A 30 -9.01 -15.61 0.56
C PHE A 30 -8.82 -17.03 0.02
N PHE A 31 -7.77 -17.23 -0.78
CA PHE A 31 -7.59 -18.46 -1.55
C PHE A 31 -6.67 -19.48 -0.91
N CYS A 32 -5.89 -19.10 0.10
CA CYS A 32 -4.80 -19.91 0.62
C CYS A 32 -4.94 -20.10 2.12
N ASP A 33 -4.48 -21.25 2.62
CA ASP A 33 -4.24 -21.45 4.04
C ASP A 33 -3.14 -20.48 4.51
N LEU A 34 -3.33 -19.87 5.68
CA LEU A 34 -2.32 -19.02 6.30
C LEU A 34 -1.68 -19.78 7.46
N HIS A 35 -0.38 -20.07 7.32
CA HIS A 35 0.37 -20.86 8.30
C HIS A 35 1.12 -20.01 9.34
N ASP A 36 1.41 -18.75 9.02
CA ASP A 36 2.14 -17.82 9.87
C ASP A 36 1.26 -16.65 10.30
N ASP A 37 1.52 -16.12 11.50
CA ASP A 37 0.83 -14.94 12.00
C ASP A 37 1.36 -13.68 11.28
N PRO A 38 0.53 -12.99 10.47
CA PRO A 38 0.99 -11.85 9.70
C PRO A 38 1.30 -10.64 10.58
N PHE A 39 0.69 -10.52 11.77
CA PHE A 39 1.01 -9.44 12.71
C PHE A 39 2.37 -9.67 13.37
N LEU A 40 2.66 -10.90 13.78
CA LEU A 40 4.00 -11.24 14.29
C LEU A 40 5.06 -11.03 13.20
N PHE A 41 4.80 -11.43 11.95
CA PHE A 41 5.71 -11.15 10.85
C PHE A 41 5.99 -9.64 10.70
N MET A 42 4.94 -8.81 10.73
CA MET A 42 5.08 -7.36 10.62
C MET A 42 5.89 -6.78 11.78
N GLN A 43 5.64 -7.25 13.00
CA GLN A 43 6.35 -6.82 14.21
C GLN A 43 7.83 -7.21 14.17
N ASP A 44 8.13 -8.49 13.98
CA ASP A 44 9.49 -9.04 14.05
C ASP A 44 10.38 -8.48 12.92
N ASN A 45 9.80 -8.20 11.76
CA ASN A 45 10.50 -7.64 10.61
C ASN A 45 10.36 -6.11 10.46
N LYS A 46 9.80 -5.44 11.48
CA LYS A 46 9.64 -3.98 11.57
C LYS A 46 8.95 -3.37 10.35
N LYS A 47 7.96 -4.07 9.82
CA LYS A 47 7.12 -3.61 8.71
C LYS A 47 6.03 -2.69 9.25
N VAL A 48 5.70 -1.67 8.46
CA VAL A 48 4.67 -0.67 8.81
C VAL A 48 3.45 -0.75 7.90
N TYR A 49 3.60 -1.29 6.69
CA TYR A 49 2.52 -1.39 5.73
C TYR A 49 2.68 -2.63 4.87
N GLY A 50 1.62 -3.42 4.73
CA GLY A 50 1.61 -4.55 3.83
C GLY A 50 0.33 -4.68 3.01
N PHE A 51 0.50 -5.18 1.79
CA PHE A 51 -0.50 -5.19 0.72
C PHE A 51 -0.43 -6.48 -0.11
N THR A 52 -1.48 -6.77 -0.87
CA THR A 52 -1.55 -7.88 -1.83
C THR A 52 -1.75 -7.43 -3.27
N ILE A 53 -2.25 -6.21 -3.52
CA ILE A 53 -2.49 -5.71 -4.88
C ILE A 53 -2.00 -4.26 -4.98
N ALA A 54 -1.37 -3.91 -6.10
CA ALA A 54 -1.01 -2.54 -6.45
C ALA A 54 -1.42 -2.25 -7.90
N LEU A 55 -2.08 -1.12 -8.14
CA LEU A 55 -2.62 -0.73 -9.45
C LEU A 55 -2.51 0.78 -9.68
N TYR A 56 -2.84 1.22 -10.89
CA TYR A 56 -2.98 2.64 -11.20
C TYR A 56 -4.29 3.20 -10.64
N GLU A 57 -4.27 4.43 -10.17
CA GLU A 57 -5.48 5.22 -9.90
C GLU A 57 -5.99 5.87 -11.19
N PHE A 58 -7.27 6.19 -11.23
CA PHE A 58 -7.85 7.03 -12.26
C PHE A 58 -7.42 8.49 -12.03
N PRO A 59 -6.60 9.10 -12.91
CA PRO A 59 -6.07 10.44 -12.70
C PRO A 59 -7.17 11.50 -12.53
N GLU A 60 -8.37 11.28 -13.11
CA GLU A 60 -9.57 12.10 -13.00
C GLU A 60 -10.03 12.35 -11.55
N THR A 61 -9.56 11.53 -10.62
CA THR A 61 -10.00 11.53 -9.23
C THR A 61 -9.07 12.29 -8.30
N ILE A 62 -7.84 12.59 -8.76
CA ILE A 62 -6.70 13.00 -7.93
C ILE A 62 -5.84 14.09 -8.61
N TRP A 63 -6.43 14.94 -9.46
CA TRP A 63 -5.74 15.98 -10.23
C TRP A 63 -4.75 16.83 -9.42
N THR A 64 -5.12 17.23 -8.20
CA THR A 64 -4.27 18.09 -7.37
C THR A 64 -3.59 17.38 -6.21
N LEU A 65 -3.81 16.07 -6.03
CA LEU A 65 -3.25 15.30 -4.90
C LEU A 65 -1.73 15.33 -4.89
N TRP A 66 -1.09 15.13 -6.05
CA TRP A 66 0.38 15.13 -6.12
C TRP A 66 0.97 16.52 -5.91
N ASN A 67 0.32 17.57 -6.42
CA ASN A 67 0.76 18.95 -6.19
C ASN A 67 0.68 19.30 -4.70
N ALA A 68 -0.43 18.96 -4.03
CA ALA A 68 -0.55 19.12 -2.59
C ALA A 68 0.53 18.32 -1.83
N THR A 69 0.78 17.08 -2.25
CA THR A 69 1.85 16.25 -1.66
C THR A 69 3.23 16.89 -1.81
N ARG A 70 3.55 17.40 -3.00
CA ARG A 70 4.80 18.11 -3.26
C ARG A 70 4.96 19.36 -2.40
N GLU A 71 3.91 20.16 -2.24
CA GLU A 71 3.91 21.30 -1.32
C GLU A 71 4.20 20.85 0.13
N PHE A 72 3.58 19.76 0.58
CA PHE A 72 3.80 19.22 1.91
C PHE A 72 5.25 18.80 2.14
N ILE A 73 5.85 18.02 1.24
CA ILE A 73 7.24 17.56 1.39
C ILE A 73 8.26 18.70 1.25
N GLN A 74 7.93 19.78 0.55
CA GLN A 74 8.75 21.00 0.53
C GLN A 74 8.71 21.75 1.87
N MET A 75 7.56 21.80 2.54
CA MET A 75 7.44 22.39 3.88
C MET A 75 8.05 21.50 4.97
N TYR A 76 8.00 20.18 4.80
CA TYR A 76 8.43 19.20 5.81
C TYR A 76 9.40 18.14 5.24
N PRO A 77 10.56 18.55 4.68
CA PRO A 77 11.50 17.60 4.07
C PRO A 77 12.07 16.59 5.07
N LYS A 78 12.06 16.93 6.37
CA LYS A 78 12.50 16.05 7.46
C LYS A 78 11.70 14.75 7.59
N TYR A 79 10.48 14.68 7.07
CA TYR A 79 9.65 13.47 7.12
C TYR A 79 9.94 12.49 5.99
N VAL A 80 10.79 12.85 5.03
CA VAL A 80 11.08 12.05 3.83
C VAL A 80 12.46 11.40 3.98
N PRO A 81 12.57 10.13 4.41
CA PRO A 81 13.85 9.44 4.48
C PRO A 81 14.47 9.25 3.09
N LYS A 82 15.81 9.16 3.03
CA LYS A 82 16.55 8.98 1.76
C LYS A 82 16.26 7.65 1.08
N ASP A 83 15.99 6.61 1.86
CA ASP A 83 15.73 5.23 1.47
C ASP A 83 14.22 4.91 1.37
N ASN A 84 13.42 5.92 1.01
CA ASN A 84 11.98 5.77 0.77
C ASN A 84 11.65 5.02 -0.54
N ALA A 85 10.36 4.86 -0.83
CA ALA A 85 9.86 4.22 -2.04
C ALA A 85 9.33 5.24 -3.09
N LEU A 86 9.91 6.44 -3.20
CA LEU A 86 9.49 7.45 -4.18
C LEU A 86 9.47 6.90 -5.62
N ALA A 87 10.41 6.03 -5.97
CA ALA A 87 10.49 5.41 -7.31
C ALA A 87 9.31 4.48 -7.63
N PHE A 88 8.50 4.08 -6.64
CA PHE A 88 7.22 3.42 -6.89
C PHE A 88 6.16 4.41 -7.39
N LEU A 89 6.17 5.65 -6.87
CA LEU A 89 5.20 6.69 -7.17
C LEU A 89 5.57 7.54 -8.39
N SER A 90 6.85 7.62 -8.78
CA SER A 90 7.31 8.60 -9.76
C SER A 90 8.49 8.12 -10.58
N ASP A 91 8.41 8.36 -11.89
CA ASP A 91 9.43 7.98 -12.88
C ASP A 91 10.47 9.08 -13.13
N ASP A 92 10.23 10.30 -12.61
CA ASP A 92 11.00 11.50 -12.90
C ASP A 92 11.56 12.18 -11.64
N GLY A 93 11.75 11.39 -10.57
CA GLY A 93 12.31 11.84 -9.31
C GLY A 93 11.35 12.68 -8.47
N GLY A 94 10.05 12.50 -8.65
CA GLY A 94 8.99 13.16 -7.88
C GLY A 94 8.40 14.40 -8.54
N GLN A 95 8.73 14.69 -9.80
CA GLN A 95 8.14 15.84 -10.51
C GLN A 95 6.66 15.54 -10.83
N THR A 96 6.35 14.34 -11.32
CA THR A 96 4.99 13.86 -11.59
C THR A 96 4.67 12.58 -10.83
N TYR A 97 3.38 12.35 -10.60
CA TYR A 97 2.85 11.10 -10.06
C TYR A 97 2.51 10.15 -11.20
N ASN A 98 2.99 8.91 -11.14
CA ASN A 98 2.66 7.87 -12.11
C ASN A 98 1.29 7.21 -11.82
N ASN A 99 0.58 7.65 -10.77
CA ASN A 99 -0.71 7.14 -10.30
C ASN A 99 -0.71 5.76 -9.65
N CYS A 100 0.44 5.12 -9.44
CA CYS A 100 0.50 3.82 -8.76
C CYS A 100 0.22 3.94 -7.27
N HIS A 101 -0.60 3.02 -6.77
CA HIS A 101 -0.95 2.90 -5.36
C HIS A 101 -1.14 1.43 -4.95
N PHE A 102 -1.01 1.15 -3.66
CA PHE A 102 -1.41 -0.10 -3.03
C PHE A 102 -2.91 -0.09 -2.77
N TRP A 103 -3.60 -1.19 -3.07
CA TRP A 103 -5.06 -1.24 -3.05
C TRP A 103 -5.59 -1.46 -1.64
N SER A 104 -6.09 -0.38 -1.02
CA SER A 104 -6.34 -0.33 0.42
C SER A 104 -7.48 -1.20 0.95
N ASN A 105 -8.26 -1.89 0.10
CA ASN A 105 -9.26 -2.85 0.62
C ASN A 105 -8.60 -4.05 1.32
N PHE A 106 -7.35 -4.38 0.95
CA PHE A 106 -6.48 -5.22 1.76
C PHE A 106 -5.33 -4.36 2.29
N GLU A 107 -5.24 -4.24 3.61
CA GLU A 107 -4.09 -3.63 4.27
C GLU A 107 -3.82 -4.35 5.59
N ILE A 108 -2.56 -4.70 5.84
CA ILE A 108 -2.08 -4.99 7.19
C ILE A 108 -1.11 -3.86 7.54
N GLY A 109 -1.46 -3.02 8.50
CA GLY A 109 -0.71 -1.80 8.79
C GLY A 109 -0.43 -1.59 10.27
N ASP A 110 0.67 -0.92 10.55
CA ASP A 110 1.04 -0.42 11.88
C ASP A 110 0.28 0.89 12.13
N LEU A 111 -0.64 0.87 13.10
CA LEU A 111 -1.41 2.02 13.54
C LEU A 111 -0.52 3.15 14.06
N ASN A 112 0.68 2.85 14.58
CA ASN A 112 1.63 3.86 15.03
C ASN A 112 2.25 4.64 13.87
N PHE A 113 2.34 4.05 12.67
CA PHE A 113 2.72 4.79 11.45
C PHE A 113 1.67 5.85 11.12
N TRP A 114 0.37 5.50 11.14
CA TRP A 114 -0.72 6.43 10.92
C TRP A 114 -0.88 7.47 12.04
N ARG A 115 -0.54 7.11 13.28
CA ARG A 115 -0.54 8.04 14.42
C ARG A 115 0.70 8.95 14.48
N SER A 116 1.71 8.69 13.63
CA SER A 116 2.95 9.47 13.62
C SER A 116 2.71 10.93 13.23
N GLU A 117 3.57 11.83 13.72
CA GLU A 117 3.48 13.27 13.41
C GLU A 117 3.51 13.52 11.89
N ALA A 118 4.32 12.76 11.15
CA ALA A 118 4.45 12.87 9.70
C ALA A 118 3.11 12.63 9.01
N TYR A 119 2.47 11.50 9.30
CA TYR A 119 1.19 11.14 8.68
C TYR A 119 0.07 12.06 9.15
N THR A 120 -0.04 12.35 10.45
CA THR A 120 -1.12 13.21 10.94
C THR A 120 -1.05 14.61 10.34
N LYS A 121 0.15 15.19 10.21
CA LYS A 121 0.33 16.49 9.54
C LYS A 121 0.07 16.42 8.05
N TYR A 122 0.44 15.33 7.39
CA TYR A 122 0.16 15.13 5.98
C TYR A 122 -1.35 15.06 5.73
N PHE A 123 -2.06 14.24 6.49
CA PHE A 123 -3.52 14.15 6.42
C PHE A 123 -4.18 15.50 6.71
N ASP A 124 -3.82 16.18 7.79
CA ASP A 124 -4.42 17.48 8.15
C ASP A 124 -4.17 18.53 7.06
N PHE A 125 -2.99 18.49 6.41
CA PHE A 125 -2.68 19.34 5.26
C PHE A 125 -3.57 19.00 4.05
N LEU A 126 -3.69 17.72 3.67
CA LEU A 126 -4.57 17.29 2.58
C LEU A 126 -6.04 17.65 2.86
N ASP A 127 -6.49 17.45 4.10
CA ASP A 127 -7.84 17.79 4.52
C ASP A 127 -8.13 19.29 4.36
N SER A 128 -7.16 20.14 4.68
CA SER A 128 -7.26 21.59 4.48
C SER A 128 -7.35 22.00 3.00
N LYS A 129 -6.85 21.16 2.07
CA LYS A 129 -6.95 21.40 0.62
C LYS A 129 -8.33 21.04 0.06
N GLY A 130 -9.12 20.26 0.79
CA GLY A 130 -10.50 19.92 0.42
C GLY A 130 -10.64 18.92 -0.74
N GLY A 131 -9.55 18.32 -1.23
CA GLY A 131 -9.59 17.40 -2.38
C GLY A 131 -10.39 16.12 -2.16
N PHE A 132 -10.65 15.75 -0.90
CA PHE A 132 -11.62 14.68 -0.57
C PHE A 132 -13.07 15.00 -0.96
N TYR A 133 -13.41 16.28 -1.18
CA TYR A 133 -14.77 16.74 -1.51
C TYR A 133 -14.84 17.46 -2.86
N TYR A 134 -13.81 18.25 -3.20
CA TYR A 134 -13.75 18.97 -4.49
C TYR A 134 -13.22 18.09 -5.63
N GLU A 135 -12.52 17.01 -5.29
CA GLU A 135 -12.15 15.92 -6.20
C GLU A 135 -12.71 14.61 -5.62
N ARG A 136 -12.00 13.49 -5.81
CA ARG A 136 -12.40 12.17 -5.27
C ARG A 136 -11.19 11.42 -4.72
N TRP A 137 -10.38 12.08 -3.90
CA TRP A 137 -9.18 11.48 -3.32
C TRP A 137 -9.54 10.22 -2.53
N GLY A 138 -9.12 9.06 -3.05
CA GLY A 138 -9.25 7.77 -2.40
C GLY A 138 -8.28 7.65 -1.22
N ASP A 139 -8.64 6.84 -0.22
CA ASP A 139 -7.70 6.50 0.84
C ASP A 139 -6.52 5.67 0.32
N ALA A 140 -6.73 4.86 -0.72
CA ALA A 140 -5.68 4.03 -1.32
C ALA A 140 -4.48 4.87 -1.85
N PRO A 141 -4.65 5.88 -2.73
CA PRO A 141 -3.53 6.72 -3.13
C PRO A 141 -2.97 7.57 -1.97
N VAL A 142 -3.79 8.05 -1.02
CA VAL A 142 -3.30 8.81 0.14
C VAL A 142 -2.40 7.96 1.06
N HIS A 143 -2.82 6.74 1.39
CA HIS A 143 -2.06 5.78 2.19
C HIS A 143 -0.76 5.40 1.47
N SER A 144 -0.86 5.12 0.17
CA SER A 144 0.28 4.69 -0.64
C SER A 144 1.35 5.77 -0.75
N ILE A 145 0.94 7.01 -1.01
CA ILE A 145 1.85 8.15 -1.05
C ILE A 145 2.55 8.32 0.30
N ALA A 146 1.79 8.28 1.40
CA ALA A 146 2.37 8.43 2.73
C ALA A 146 3.32 7.29 3.09
N ALA A 147 2.93 6.02 2.87
CA ALA A 147 3.78 4.86 3.11
C ALA A 147 5.07 4.94 2.28
N ALA A 148 4.96 5.25 0.99
CA ALA A 148 6.11 5.31 0.11
C ALA A 148 7.01 6.53 0.33
N LEU A 149 6.51 7.64 0.89
CA LEU A 149 7.32 8.84 1.17
C LEU A 149 7.86 8.92 2.59
N PHE A 150 7.13 8.44 3.60
CA PHE A 150 7.46 8.65 5.02
C PHE A 150 8.00 7.41 5.72
N ALA A 151 7.83 6.22 5.13
CA ALA A 151 8.52 5.02 5.56
C ALA A 151 9.76 4.77 4.70
N LYS A 152 10.65 3.92 5.20
CA LYS A 152 11.69 3.31 4.37
C LYS A 152 11.07 2.23 3.49
N LYS A 153 11.60 2.04 2.28
CA LYS A 153 11.06 1.05 1.33
C LYS A 153 11.05 -0.38 1.85
N ASP A 154 11.99 -0.73 2.73
CA ASP A 154 12.09 -2.06 3.36
C ASP A 154 11.05 -2.30 4.47
N GLN A 155 10.36 -1.26 4.94
CA GLN A 155 9.25 -1.35 5.87
C GLN A 155 7.90 -1.60 5.20
N ILE A 156 7.85 -1.56 3.86
CA ILE A 156 6.65 -1.89 3.07
C ILE A 156 6.75 -3.36 2.64
N HIS A 157 5.66 -4.11 2.71
CA HIS A 157 5.64 -5.54 2.42
C HIS A 157 4.48 -5.98 1.51
N PHE A 158 4.81 -6.43 0.30
CA PHE A 158 3.96 -7.29 -0.51
C PHE A 158 3.86 -8.70 0.08
N PHE A 159 2.65 -9.12 0.46
CA PHE A 159 2.31 -10.45 0.98
C PHE A 159 2.07 -11.43 -0.17
N GLU A 160 3.15 -11.98 -0.72
CA GLU A 160 3.10 -12.96 -1.83
C GLU A 160 2.47 -14.31 -1.46
N ASN A 161 2.21 -14.55 -0.18
CA ASN A 161 1.65 -15.79 0.35
C ASN A 161 0.15 -15.73 0.68
N ILE A 162 -0.47 -14.54 0.61
CA ILE A 162 -1.89 -14.35 0.96
C ILE A 162 -2.71 -14.19 -0.32
N GLY A 163 -3.16 -15.31 -0.90
CA GLY A 163 -4.06 -15.25 -2.06
C GLY A 163 -5.35 -14.52 -1.74
N TYR A 164 -5.64 -13.47 -2.52
CA TYR A 164 -6.68 -12.49 -2.22
C TYR A 164 -7.36 -11.99 -3.49
N ARG A 165 -8.69 -11.87 -3.45
CA ARG A 165 -9.46 -11.18 -4.49
C ARG A 165 -10.45 -10.22 -3.85
N HIS A 166 -10.58 -9.06 -4.49
CA HIS A 166 -11.70 -8.15 -4.32
C HIS A 166 -12.21 -7.79 -5.70
N THR A 167 -13.51 -7.96 -5.94
CA THR A 167 -14.16 -7.79 -7.26
C THR A 167 -13.43 -8.51 -8.41
N VAL A 168 -12.75 -7.78 -9.30
CA VAL A 168 -12.15 -8.30 -10.54
C VAL A 168 -10.65 -8.55 -10.44
N PHE A 169 -9.98 -7.99 -9.44
CA PHE A 169 -8.53 -8.14 -9.28
C PHE A 169 -8.23 -9.22 -8.26
N GLU A 170 -7.39 -10.17 -8.67
CA GLU A 170 -7.00 -11.35 -7.92
C GLU A 170 -5.48 -11.40 -7.83
N HIS A 171 -4.93 -11.40 -6.62
CA HIS A 171 -3.57 -11.84 -6.35
C HIS A 171 -3.63 -13.33 -6.04
N CYS A 172 -3.05 -14.15 -6.92
CA CYS A 172 -2.90 -15.58 -6.70
C CYS A 172 -1.39 -15.90 -6.56
N PRO A 173 -0.95 -16.42 -5.39
CA PRO A 173 0.41 -16.93 -5.24
C PRO A 173 0.73 -17.97 -6.31
N THR A 174 1.99 -18.08 -6.72
CA THR A 174 2.38 -19.00 -7.82
C THR A 174 3.43 -20.02 -7.38
N GLY A 175 3.52 -21.12 -8.11
CA GLY A 175 4.52 -22.17 -7.94
C GLY A 175 4.53 -22.78 -6.54
N ARG A 176 5.68 -22.69 -5.85
CA ARG A 176 5.88 -23.36 -4.55
C ARG A 176 4.93 -22.84 -3.47
N ILE A 177 4.70 -21.52 -3.41
CA ILE A 177 3.84 -20.91 -2.39
C ILE A 177 2.38 -21.34 -2.59
N HIS A 178 1.93 -21.39 -3.84
CA HIS A 178 0.59 -21.88 -4.20
C HIS A 178 0.35 -23.29 -3.65
N ALA A 179 1.26 -24.22 -3.96
CA ALA A 179 1.16 -25.61 -3.54
C ALA A 179 1.27 -25.79 -2.00
N GLN A 180 2.20 -25.08 -1.36
CA GLN A 180 2.43 -25.20 0.09
C GLN A 180 1.24 -24.69 0.90
N ASN A 181 0.66 -23.56 0.50
CA ASN A 181 -0.46 -22.92 1.21
C ASN A 181 -1.82 -23.43 0.70
N LYS A 182 -1.84 -24.51 -0.07
CA LYS A 182 -3.06 -25.14 -0.63
C LYS A 182 -4.00 -24.12 -1.29
N CYS A 183 -3.42 -23.21 -2.07
CA CYS A 183 -4.18 -22.19 -2.76
C CYS A 183 -5.15 -22.84 -3.76
N TRP A 184 -6.36 -22.29 -3.90
CA TRP A 184 -7.37 -22.80 -4.84
C TRP A 184 -7.77 -21.81 -5.94
N CYS A 185 -7.09 -20.65 -6.02
CA CYS A 185 -7.13 -19.77 -7.19
C CYS A 185 -6.36 -20.37 -8.37
N ASP A 186 -6.67 -19.91 -9.59
CA ASP A 186 -5.90 -20.25 -10.79
C ASP A 186 -4.71 -19.29 -10.90
N GLU A 187 -3.49 -19.83 -10.92
CA GLU A 187 -2.25 -19.04 -11.04
C GLU A 187 -2.26 -18.12 -12.28
N ALA A 188 -2.98 -18.51 -13.35
CA ALA A 188 -3.10 -17.71 -14.57
C ALA A 188 -3.95 -16.44 -14.39
N ASN A 189 -4.79 -16.37 -13.36
CA ASN A 189 -5.65 -15.22 -13.07
C ASN A 189 -4.94 -14.13 -12.25
N THR A 190 -3.68 -14.34 -11.86
CA THR A 190 -2.98 -13.36 -11.02
C THR A 190 -2.80 -12.02 -11.74
N PHE A 191 -3.22 -10.94 -11.08
CA PHE A 191 -3.08 -9.55 -11.51
C PHE A 191 -1.64 -9.03 -11.38
N ASP A 192 -0.76 -9.79 -10.73
CA ASP A 192 0.60 -9.39 -10.40
C ASP A 192 1.51 -9.16 -11.63
N ASN A 193 1.22 -9.83 -12.75
CA ASN A 193 2.07 -9.82 -13.93
C ASN A 193 1.62 -8.74 -14.93
N PRO A 194 2.45 -7.70 -15.21
CA PRO A 194 2.13 -6.67 -16.19
C PRO A 194 1.99 -7.18 -17.63
N ASP A 195 2.56 -8.34 -17.97
CA ASP A 195 2.39 -8.94 -19.29
C ASP A 195 0.95 -9.42 -19.51
N ASN A 196 0.26 -9.81 -18.43
CA ASN A 196 -1.12 -10.27 -18.45
C ASN A 196 -2.10 -9.14 -18.11
N ASP A 197 -1.75 -8.26 -17.17
CA ASP A 197 -2.56 -7.11 -16.79
C ASP A 197 -1.72 -5.82 -16.70
N PRO A 198 -1.76 -4.96 -17.74
CA PRO A 198 -0.97 -3.73 -17.78
C PRO A 198 -1.39 -2.69 -16.73
N TYR A 199 -2.50 -2.90 -16.02
CA TYR A 199 -2.98 -2.01 -14.96
C TYR A 199 -2.30 -2.29 -13.61
N SER A 200 -1.52 -3.37 -13.51
CA SER A 200 -0.74 -3.69 -12.32
C SER A 200 0.45 -2.77 -12.13
N CYS A 201 0.70 -2.38 -10.88
CA CYS A 201 1.86 -1.60 -10.46
C CYS A 201 2.88 -2.43 -9.67
N LEU A 202 2.66 -3.74 -9.49
CA LEU A 202 3.56 -4.58 -8.69
C LEU A 202 4.99 -4.59 -9.26
N TYR A 203 5.14 -4.55 -10.59
CA TYR A 203 6.46 -4.51 -11.22
C TYR A 203 7.30 -3.28 -10.81
N ARG A 204 6.65 -2.12 -10.60
CA ARG A 204 7.32 -0.89 -10.15
C ARG A 204 7.77 -1.02 -8.70
N TYR A 205 6.94 -1.65 -7.88
CA TYR A 205 7.31 -1.97 -6.51
C TYR A 205 8.53 -2.90 -6.48
N ASN A 206 8.51 -3.98 -7.26
CA ASN A 206 9.63 -4.93 -7.36
C ASN A 206 10.93 -4.26 -7.86
N ALA A 207 10.83 -3.26 -8.73
CA ALA A 207 11.98 -2.52 -9.24
C ALA A 207 12.71 -1.67 -8.18
N LEU A 208 12.12 -1.43 -7.00
CA LEU A 208 12.73 -0.65 -5.92
C LEU A 208 14.06 -1.20 -5.40
N TRP A 209 14.30 -2.50 -5.58
CA TRP A 209 15.52 -3.15 -5.10
C TRP A 209 16.66 -3.11 -6.12
N GLY A 210 16.38 -2.86 -7.41
CA GLY A 210 17.36 -2.82 -8.51
C GLY A 210 17.43 -4.13 -9.32
N PRO A 211 18.15 -4.14 -10.45
CA PRO A 211 18.33 -5.35 -11.26
C PRO A 211 19.18 -6.39 -10.52
N GLY A 212 18.69 -7.63 -10.42
CA GLY A 212 19.41 -8.76 -9.81
C GLY A 212 19.40 -8.80 -8.27
N THR A 213 18.80 -7.80 -7.63
CA THR A 213 18.50 -7.77 -6.20
C THR A 213 17.04 -8.12 -6.01
N ASN A 214 16.78 -9.34 -5.54
CA ASN A 214 15.42 -9.69 -5.15
C ASN A 214 15.02 -8.83 -3.95
N ARG A 215 13.80 -8.28 -4.00
CA ARG A 215 13.06 -7.94 -2.79
C ARG A 215 13.25 -9.07 -1.77
N PRO A 216 13.36 -8.79 -0.45
CA PRO A 216 13.33 -9.85 0.55
C PRO A 216 12.10 -10.71 0.29
N LYS A 217 12.33 -11.92 -0.25
CA LYS A 217 11.26 -12.87 -0.49
C LYS A 217 10.72 -13.29 0.86
N TRP A 218 9.44 -13.57 0.90
CA TRP A 218 8.84 -14.35 1.96
C TRP A 218 9.58 -15.70 2.01
N ASP A 219 10.37 -15.87 3.06
CA ASP A 219 11.08 -17.10 3.39
C ASP A 219 10.62 -17.45 4.81
N PRO A 220 9.68 -18.40 4.96
CA PRO A 220 9.12 -18.78 6.26
C PRO A 220 10.18 -19.38 7.19
#